data_AF-A0AAE0S0X8-F1
#
_entry.id   AF-A0AAE0S0X8-F1
#
_cell.length_a   1.000
_cell.length_b   1.000
_cell.length_c   1.000
_cell.angle_alpha   90.00
_cell.angle_beta   90.00
_cell.angle_gamma   90.00
#
_symmetry.space_group_name_H-M   'P 1'
#
loop_
_entity.id
_entity.type
_entity.pdbx_description
1 polymer ?
#
loop_
_entity_poly.entity_id
_entity_poly.type
_entity_poly.pdbx_seq_one_letter_code
_entity_poly.pdbx_strand_id
1 'polypeptide(L)'
;MSFRVRTHGLSRTASLQNPKINGQVNGVQTSVYVEPSSNASFRVIVIDCSAWSFIDPKGIKTLTSIIREYQDAEVEIWLASCSGDVQEMFEKMSFYKTLGRDKIFATIHDAVIHWKCRNTRRESKAESVTKL
;
A
#
# COMPACT_ATOMS: atom_id res chain seq x y z
N MET A 1 -13.38 15.04 21.76
CA MET A 1 -13.13 14.79 20.32
C MET A 1 -13.50 13.36 20.04
N SER A 2 -14.61 13.13 19.34
CA SER A 2 -15.12 11.80 19.01
C SER A 2 -15.19 11.69 17.49
N PHE A 3 -14.38 10.82 16.92
CA PHE A 3 -14.55 10.41 15.53
C PHE A 3 -15.52 9.23 15.53
N ARG A 4 -16.68 9.43 14.91
CA ARG A 4 -17.64 8.37 14.63
C ARG A 4 -17.74 8.19 13.13
N VAL A 5 -17.16 7.11 12.63
CA VAL A 5 -17.47 6.61 11.29
C VAL A 5 -18.71 5.75 11.40
N ARG A 6 -19.83 6.23 10.86
CA ARG A 6 -20.99 5.41 10.53
C ARG A 6 -21.00 5.24 9.02
N THR A 7 -20.68 4.04 8.56
CA THR A 7 -21.04 3.61 7.21
C THR A 7 -22.54 3.32 7.22
N HIS A 8 -23.32 4.00 6.40
CA HIS A 8 -24.58 3.49 5.90
C HIS A 8 -24.78 4.06 4.50
N GLY A 9 -24.96 3.14 3.54
CA GLY A 9 -25.14 3.47 2.14
C GLY A 9 -26.33 4.40 1.93
N LEU A 10 -26.13 5.37 1.04
CA LEU A 10 -27.21 6.02 0.32
C LEU A 10 -26.65 6.59 -0.99
N SER A 11 -27.16 6.03 -2.08
CA SER A 11 -27.07 6.54 -3.44
C SER A 11 -27.36 8.04 -3.47
N ARG A 12 -26.43 8.84 -3.97
CA ARG A 12 -26.74 10.15 -4.57
C ARG A 12 -25.83 10.40 -5.76
N THR A 13 -26.44 10.23 -6.92
CA THR A 13 -26.03 10.84 -8.18
C THR A 13 -25.92 12.35 -7.99
N ALA A 14 -24.73 12.91 -8.21
CA ALA A 14 -24.56 14.33 -8.47
C ALA A 14 -23.31 14.51 -9.34
N SER A 15 -23.54 15.07 -10.51
CA SER A 15 -22.63 15.30 -11.63
C SER A 15 -21.31 15.99 -11.23
N LEU A 16 -20.19 15.28 -11.38
CA LEU A 16 -18.86 15.89 -11.41
C LEU A 16 -18.57 16.37 -12.84
N GLN A 17 -18.58 17.68 -13.04
CA GLN A 17 -18.01 18.27 -14.24
C GLN A 17 -16.48 18.21 -14.08
N ASN A 18 -15.87 17.17 -14.66
CA ASN A 18 -14.42 16.93 -14.58
C ASN A 18 -13.61 17.99 -15.36
N PRO A 19 -12.44 18.45 -14.84
CA PRO A 19 -11.50 19.23 -15.61
C PRO A 19 -10.77 18.32 -16.62
N LYS A 20 -10.82 18.69 -17.91
CA LYS A 20 -10.13 18.00 -19.02
C LYS A 20 -8.62 18.27 -18.94
N ILE A 21 -7.77 17.24 -18.92
CA ILE A 21 -6.31 17.41 -19.09
C ILE A 21 -5.85 16.78 -20.40
N ASN A 22 -5.27 17.60 -21.27
CA ASN A 22 -4.92 17.26 -22.65
C ASN A 22 -3.42 16.85 -22.87
N GLY A 23 -3.05 15.57 -23.09
CA GLY A 23 -1.74 15.13 -23.65
C GLY A 23 -1.77 14.28 -24.97
N GLN A 24 -1.53 14.89 -26.13
CA GLN A 24 -1.54 14.26 -27.48
C GLN A 24 -0.33 13.36 -27.79
N VAL A 25 -0.51 12.21 -28.46
CA VAL A 25 0.51 11.63 -29.36
C VAL A 25 -0.10 11.36 -30.74
N ASN A 26 0.25 12.27 -31.66
CA ASN A 26 -0.40 12.66 -32.93
C ASN A 26 -1.83 13.21 -32.82
N GLY A 27 -2.12 14.02 -31.81
CA GLY A 27 -3.51 14.41 -31.53
C GLY A 27 -4.29 13.39 -30.70
N VAL A 28 -3.86 12.13 -30.68
CA VAL A 28 -4.59 11.06 -30.01
C VAL A 28 -4.00 10.85 -28.63
N GLN A 29 -4.74 11.35 -27.68
CA GLN A 29 -4.49 11.28 -26.26
C GLN A 29 -5.40 10.21 -25.70
N THR A 30 -4.85 9.02 -25.52
CA THR A 30 -5.61 7.93 -24.92
C THR A 30 -5.31 7.93 -23.42
N SER A 31 -6.12 8.63 -22.64
CA SER A 31 -6.22 8.36 -21.21
C SER A 31 -6.99 7.06 -21.05
N VAL A 32 -6.26 5.98 -20.80
CA VAL A 32 -6.88 4.73 -20.36
C VAL A 32 -7.29 4.96 -18.91
N TYR A 33 -8.53 5.38 -18.69
CA TYR A 33 -9.15 5.34 -17.37
C TYR A 33 -9.43 3.88 -17.06
N VAL A 34 -8.51 3.24 -16.35
CA VAL A 34 -8.81 2.00 -15.66
C VAL A 34 -9.71 2.39 -14.50
N GLU A 35 -11.02 2.28 -14.71
CA GLU A 35 -11.97 2.27 -13.61
C GLU A 35 -11.46 1.22 -12.61
N PRO A 36 -11.20 1.58 -11.34
CA PRO A 36 -10.83 0.58 -10.35
C PRO A 36 -11.98 -0.41 -10.31
N SER A 37 -11.75 -1.61 -10.85
CA SER A 37 -12.78 -2.63 -10.86
C SER A 37 -13.21 -2.78 -9.40
N SER A 38 -14.50 -2.66 -9.14
CA SER A 38 -15.07 -2.59 -7.79
C SER A 38 -14.89 -3.90 -6.98
N ASN A 39 -13.98 -4.78 -7.44
CA ASN A 39 -13.57 -6.05 -6.86
C ASN A 39 -12.03 -6.21 -6.78
N ALA A 40 -11.24 -5.17 -7.08
CA ALA A 40 -9.80 -5.22 -6.92
C ALA A 40 -9.44 -5.18 -5.43
N SER A 41 -9.31 -6.36 -4.79
CA SER A 41 -8.76 -6.45 -3.45
C SER A 41 -7.27 -6.10 -3.49
N PHE A 42 -6.89 -4.90 -3.03
CA PHE A 42 -5.49 -4.57 -2.83
C PHE A 42 -5.03 -5.19 -1.50
N ARG A 43 -3.99 -6.00 -1.57
CA ARG A 43 -3.49 -6.75 -0.39
C ARG A 43 -2.25 -6.11 0.22
N VAL A 44 -1.59 -5.21 -0.50
CA VAL A 44 -0.32 -4.62 -0.11
C VAL A 44 -0.26 -3.15 -0.53
N ILE A 45 0.20 -2.30 0.39
CA ILE A 45 0.53 -0.89 0.18
C ILE A 45 2.04 -0.74 0.33
N VAL A 46 2.72 -0.22 -0.69
CA VAL A 46 4.15 0.10 -0.62
C VAL A 46 4.30 1.61 -0.41
N ILE A 47 4.95 2.02 0.67
CA ILE A 47 5.26 3.42 0.98
C ILE A 47 6.69 3.71 0.53
N ASP A 48 6.86 4.70 -0.34
CA ASP A 48 8.18 5.21 -0.70
C ASP A 48 8.72 6.13 0.40
N CYS A 49 9.79 5.71 1.04
CA CYS A 49 10.47 6.44 2.12
C CYS A 49 11.72 7.17 1.62
N SER A 50 11.92 7.31 0.31
CA SER A 50 13.08 8.00 -0.29
C SER A 50 13.28 9.42 0.23
N ALA A 51 12.18 10.11 0.57
CA ALA A 51 12.18 11.47 1.12
C ALA A 51 12.33 11.53 2.65
N TRP A 52 12.43 10.40 3.36
CA TRP A 52 12.53 10.38 4.82
C TRP A 52 13.99 10.60 5.25
N SER A 53 14.26 11.77 5.81
CA SER A 53 15.56 12.10 6.41
C SER A 53 15.64 11.70 7.89
N PHE A 54 14.52 11.74 8.61
CA PHE A 54 14.43 11.41 10.03
C PHE A 54 12.99 11.06 10.40
N ILE A 55 12.79 10.19 11.41
CA ILE A 55 11.47 9.89 11.96
C ILE A 55 11.49 9.87 13.48
N ASP A 56 10.78 10.80 14.11
CA ASP A 56 10.81 10.91 15.57
C ASP A 56 10.15 9.69 16.26
N PRO A 57 10.41 9.47 17.57
CA PRO A 57 9.81 8.37 18.32
C PRO A 57 8.28 8.34 18.29
N LYS A 58 7.61 9.49 18.19
CA LYS A 58 6.14 9.53 18.05
C LYS A 58 5.72 9.10 16.65
N GLY A 59 6.41 9.55 15.60
CA GLY A 59 6.20 9.11 14.23
C GLY A 59 6.30 7.59 14.08
N ILE A 60 7.30 6.95 14.69
CA ILE A 60 7.43 5.49 14.70
C ILE A 60 6.22 4.82 15.39
N LYS A 61 5.76 5.36 16.53
CA LYS A 61 4.57 4.84 17.22
C LYS A 61 3.31 4.98 16.36
N THR A 62 3.12 6.12 15.70
CA THR A 62 2.00 6.35 14.78
C THR A 62 2.06 5.38 13.60
N LEU A 63 3.22 5.24 12.96
CA LEU A 63 3.43 4.30 11.86
C LEU A 63 3.12 2.86 12.29
N THR A 64 3.52 2.50 13.51
CA THR A 64 3.21 1.19 14.11
C THR A 64 1.70 0.98 14.29
N SER A 65 0.95 2.00 14.72
CA SER A 65 -0.52 1.94 14.81
C SER A 65 -1.14 1.70 13.45
N ILE A 66 -0.72 2.49 12.46
CA ILE A 66 -1.22 2.39 11.08
C ILE A 66 -0.97 0.98 10.53
N ILE A 67 0.24 0.42 10.71
CA ILE A 67 0.54 -0.95 10.26
C ILE A 67 -0.42 -1.98 10.87
N ARG A 68 -0.76 -1.84 12.15
CA ARG A 68 -1.69 -2.75 12.83
C ARG A 68 -3.12 -2.58 12.32
N GLU A 69 -3.59 -1.35 12.17
CA GLU A 69 -4.93 -1.04 11.66
C GLU A 69 -5.15 -1.60 10.25
N TYR A 70 -4.16 -1.50 9.37
CA TYR A 70 -4.24 -2.08 8.03
C TYR A 70 -4.10 -3.61 8.06
N GLN A 71 -3.28 -4.16 8.96
CA GLN A 71 -3.16 -5.60 9.14
C GLN A 71 -4.49 -6.24 9.59
N ASP A 72 -5.25 -5.57 10.47
CA ASP A 72 -6.59 -6.00 10.88
C ASP A 72 -7.60 -5.99 9.71
N ALA A 73 -7.36 -5.15 8.71
CA ALA A 73 -8.12 -5.10 7.46
C ALA A 73 -7.56 -6.05 6.37
N GLU A 74 -6.65 -6.97 6.72
CA GLU A 74 -5.96 -7.90 5.80
C GLU A 74 -5.13 -7.20 4.70
N VAL A 75 -4.69 -5.96 4.95
CA VAL A 75 -3.81 -5.20 4.07
C VAL A 75 -2.43 -5.07 4.69
N GLU A 76 -1.39 -5.49 3.97
CA GLU A 76 -0.01 -5.35 4.44
C GLU A 76 0.59 -4.01 4.01
N ILE A 77 1.30 -3.35 4.91
CA ILE A 77 2.12 -2.17 4.59
C ILE A 77 3.56 -2.60 4.46
N TRP A 78 4.22 -2.22 3.36
CA TRP A 78 5.64 -2.41 3.10
C TRP A 78 6.31 -1.05 2.91
N LEU A 79 7.59 -0.95 3.24
CA LEU A 79 8.39 0.27 3.05
C LEU A 79 9.45 0.04 1.97
N ALA A 80 9.71 1.06 1.17
CA ALA A 80 10.75 1.05 0.15
C ALA A 80 11.67 2.27 0.32
N SER A 81 12.91 2.16 -0.14
CA SER A 81 13.85 3.29 -0.23
C SER A 81 14.14 3.98 1.13
N CYS A 82 14.07 3.25 2.25
CA CYS A 82 14.41 3.83 3.56
C CYS A 82 15.90 4.16 3.65
N SER A 83 16.23 5.41 3.99
CA SER A 83 17.61 5.84 4.22
C SER A 83 18.26 5.08 5.40
N GLY A 84 19.59 4.99 5.41
CA GLY A 84 20.34 4.30 6.46
C GLY A 84 20.06 4.86 7.85
N ASP A 85 19.95 6.18 7.98
CA ASP A 85 19.63 6.85 9.24
C ASP A 85 18.24 6.44 9.76
N VAL A 86 17.23 6.43 8.88
CA VAL A 86 15.87 5.99 9.23
C VAL A 86 15.86 4.51 9.63
N GLN A 87 16.62 3.66 8.95
CA GLN A 87 16.75 2.25 9.30
C GLN A 87 17.41 2.04 10.66
N GLU A 88 18.40 2.85 11.02
CA GLU A 88 19.03 2.82 12.35
C GLU A 88 18.03 3.21 13.45
N MET A 89 17.19 4.21 13.18
CA MET A 89 16.11 4.62 14.09
C MET A 89 15.07 3.51 14.28
N PHE A 90 14.71 2.82 13.20
CA PHE A 90 13.84 1.64 13.28
C PHE A 90 14.42 0.54 14.16
N GLU A 91 15.74 0.31 14.09
CA GLU A 91 16.42 -0.69 14.93
C GLU A 91 16.37 -0.28 16.40
N LYS A 92 16.77 0.96 16.71
CA LYS A 92 16.77 1.54 18.07
C LYS A 92 15.39 1.45 18.72
N MET A 93 14.34 1.64 17.94
CA MET A 93 12.95 1.66 18.41
C MET A 93 12.24 0.31 18.30
N SER A 94 12.97 -0.77 17.97
CA SER A 94 12.42 -2.13 17.78
C SER A 94 11.27 -2.21 16.77
N PHE A 95 11.24 -1.31 15.78
CA PHE A 95 10.16 -1.22 14.78
C PHE A 95 10.03 -2.49 13.93
N TYR A 96 11.16 -3.14 13.63
CA TYR A 96 11.19 -4.40 12.88
C TYR A 96 10.45 -5.55 13.56
N LYS A 97 10.20 -5.50 14.88
CA LYS A 97 9.38 -6.50 15.59
C LYS A 97 7.90 -6.42 15.20
N THR A 98 7.43 -5.24 14.76
CA THR A 98 6.04 -5.07 14.31
C THR A 98 5.92 -5.28 12.82
N LEU A 99 6.76 -4.63 12.02
CA LEU A 99 6.64 -4.67 10.55
C LEU A 99 7.17 -5.99 9.96
N GLY A 100 8.32 -6.47 10.44
CA GLY A 100 9.12 -7.52 9.81
C GLY A 100 10.16 -6.94 8.84
N ARG A 101 11.38 -7.52 8.83
CA ARG A 101 12.45 -7.10 7.91
C ARG A 101 12.18 -7.49 6.46
N ASP A 102 11.36 -8.52 6.25
CA ASP A 102 10.91 -9.02 4.95
C ASP A 102 9.94 -8.07 4.22
N LYS A 103 9.52 -6.99 4.88
CA LYS A 103 8.61 -5.96 4.32
C LYS A 103 9.30 -4.60 4.09
N ILE A 104 10.63 -4.57 4.14
CA ILE A 104 11.43 -3.38 3.83
C ILE A 104 12.33 -3.71 2.63
N PHE A 105 12.24 -2.87 1.61
CA PHE A 105 12.89 -3.09 0.32
C PHE A 105 13.81 -1.93 -0.04
N ALA A 106 14.88 -2.23 -0.77
CA ALA A 106 15.80 -1.21 -1.26
C ALA A 106 15.11 -0.26 -2.26
N THR A 107 14.24 -0.81 -3.11
CA THR A 107 13.47 -0.05 -4.09
C THR A 107 12.00 -0.50 -4.13
N ILE A 108 11.13 0.36 -4.68
CA ILE A 108 9.73 0.01 -4.96
C ILE A 108 9.67 -1.17 -5.94
N HIS A 109 10.61 -1.24 -6.88
CA HIS A 109 10.67 -2.30 -7.88
C HIS A 109 10.84 -3.68 -7.22
N ASP A 110 11.74 -3.78 -6.24
CA ASP A 110 11.98 -5.03 -5.50
C ASP A 110 10.74 -5.44 -4.71
N ALA A 111 10.05 -4.48 -4.08
CA ALA A 111 8.79 -4.71 -3.39
C ALA A 111 7.74 -5.30 -4.37
N VAL A 112 7.57 -4.70 -5.55
CA VAL A 112 6.59 -5.18 -6.54
C VAL A 112 6.94 -6.58 -7.06
N ILE A 113 8.21 -6.85 -7.35
CA ILE A 113 8.66 -8.19 -7.75
C ILE A 113 8.37 -9.21 -6.64
N HIS A 114 8.71 -8.88 -5.41
CA HIS A 114 8.48 -9.74 -4.25
C HIS A 114 6.98 -10.08 -4.11
N TRP A 115 6.10 -9.10 -4.25
CA TRP A 115 4.65 -9.30 -4.23
C TRP A 115 4.17 -10.24 -5.33
N LYS A 116 4.63 -10.02 -6.58
CA LYS A 116 4.25 -10.86 -7.72
C LYS A 116 4.65 -12.31 -7.50
N CYS A 117 5.92 -12.56 -7.17
CA CYS A 117 6.44 -13.89 -6.88
C CYS A 117 5.69 -14.57 -5.73
N ARG A 118 5.36 -13.82 -4.68
CA ARG A 118 4.61 -14.32 -3.53
C ARG A 118 3.19 -14.73 -3.92
N ASN A 119 2.51 -13.97 -4.76
CA ASN A 119 1.12 -14.24 -5.14
C ASN A 119 0.97 -15.40 -6.12
N THR A 120 1.86 -15.52 -7.12
CA THR A 120 1.88 -16.68 -8.01
C THR A 120 2.02 -17.99 -7.22
N ARG A 121 2.82 -17.99 -6.15
CA ARG A 121 2.98 -19.14 -5.25
C ARG A 121 1.74 -19.45 -4.40
N ARG A 122 0.92 -18.44 -4.08
CA ARG A 122 -0.33 -18.64 -3.34
C ARG A 122 -1.42 -19.22 -4.22
N GLU A 123 -1.49 -18.80 -5.48
CA GLU A 123 -2.40 -19.36 -6.49
C GLU A 123 -2.09 -20.85 -6.73
N SER A 124 -0.83 -21.22 -6.95
CA SER A 124 -0.43 -22.63 -7.14
C SER A 124 -0.71 -23.54 -5.94
N LYS A 125 -0.76 -22.97 -4.71
CA LYS A 125 -1.12 -23.72 -3.50
C LYS A 125 -2.64 -23.86 -3.32
N ALA A 126 -3.42 -22.84 -3.68
CA ALA A 126 -4.89 -22.90 -3.58
C ALA A 126 -5.49 -23.98 -4.49
N GLU A 127 -4.91 -24.17 -5.67
CA GLU A 127 -5.39 -25.13 -6.68
C GLU A 127 -5.08 -26.60 -6.34
N SER A 128 -4.10 -26.83 -5.47
CA SER A 128 -3.74 -28.18 -4.99
C SER A 128 -4.63 -28.67 -3.83
N VAL A 129 -5.30 -27.77 -3.11
CA VAL A 129 -6.13 -28.11 -1.94
C VAL A 129 -7.56 -28.52 -2.35
N THR A 130 -8.06 -28.02 -3.49
CA THR A 130 -9.42 -28.34 -3.98
C THR A 130 -9.51 -29.66 -4.75
N LYS A 131 -8.39 -30.40 -4.87
CA LYS A 131 -8.31 -31.67 -5.62
C LYS A 131 -8.27 -32.93 -4.76
N LEU A 132 -8.65 -32.83 -3.48
CA LEU A 132 -8.84 -33.97 -2.58
C LEU A 132 -10.33 -34.24 -2.36
#